data_AF-A0A5E4CS47-F1
#
_entry.id   AF-A0A5E4CS47-F1
#
_cell.length_a   1.000
_cell.length_b   1.000
_cell.length_c   1.000
_cell.angle_alpha   90.00
_cell.angle_beta   90.00
_cell.angle_gamma   90.00
#
_symmetry.space_group_name_H-M   'P 1'
#
loop_
_entity.id
_entity.type
_entity.pdbx_description
1 polymer ?
#
loop_
_entity_poly.entity_id
_entity_poly.type
_entity_poly.pdbx_seq_one_letter_code
_entity_poly.pdbx_strand_id
1 'polypeptide(L)'
;MDGLGRRLRASLRLKRGHGGSPRDNLGEAVNEPERTQENSLPSFAGGQHFFEYLLVVSLKKKRSGDDYEPTITYQFPKRENLLRGQQEEEERLLKAIPLFCFPDGNEWAPLTEYPRETFSFVLTNVDGSRKIGYCRRLLPAGPGPRLPKVYCIISCIGCFGLFSKILDEVEKRHQISMAVIYPFMQGLREAAFPAPGKTVTLKSFIPDSGTEYISLTRPLDSHLEHVDFSSLLHCLRFEQIIQIFASAVLERKIIFLAEGLSTLSQCIHAAAALLYPFSWAHTYIPVVPESLLATVCCPTPFMVGVQMRFQQEVMDSPMEEVCCSQKST
;
A
#
# COMPACT_ATOMS: atom_id res chain seq x y z
N MET A 1 -51.62 42.00 -9.97
CA MET A 1 -50.24 41.46 -10.08
C MET A 1 -49.85 41.10 -8.67
N ASP A 2 -50.33 39.92 -8.27
CA ASP A 2 -50.59 39.61 -6.87
C ASP A 2 -49.64 38.54 -6.39
N GLY A 3 -48.89 38.86 -5.34
CA GLY A 3 -48.40 37.90 -4.39
C GLY A 3 -49.11 38.14 -3.07
N LEU A 4 -49.60 37.08 -2.43
CA LEU A 4 -49.57 36.90 -0.96
C LEU A 4 -50.17 35.56 -0.54
N GLY A 5 -49.52 34.91 0.42
CA GLY A 5 -50.21 34.56 1.66
C GLY A 5 -50.96 33.22 1.75
N ARG A 6 -50.21 32.20 2.19
CA ARG A 6 -50.53 31.22 3.26
C ARG A 6 -52.00 30.79 3.50
N ARG A 7 -52.20 29.49 3.26
CA ARG A 7 -52.87 28.44 4.09
C ARG A 7 -53.76 28.89 5.26
N LEU A 8 -55.02 28.41 5.21
CA LEU A 8 -55.94 28.28 6.33
C LEU A 8 -56.24 26.80 6.65
N ARG A 9 -56.58 26.62 7.92
CA ARG A 9 -56.71 25.40 8.74
C ARG A 9 -57.94 24.50 8.42
N ALA A 10 -57.71 23.22 8.71
CA ALA A 10 -58.51 22.29 9.52
C ALA A 10 -59.90 21.81 9.04
N SER A 11 -59.92 20.47 8.84
CA SER A 11 -60.76 19.46 9.50
C SER A 11 -62.28 19.56 9.43
N LEU A 12 -62.92 18.49 8.94
CA LEU A 12 -63.93 17.70 9.68
C LEU A 12 -64.25 16.36 8.99
N ARG A 13 -64.40 15.33 9.83
CA ARG A 13 -64.69 13.90 9.58
C ARG A 13 -66.11 13.67 9.05
N LEU A 14 -66.34 12.57 8.30
CA LEU A 14 -67.12 11.36 8.69
C LEU A 14 -67.80 10.64 7.49
N LYS A 15 -67.60 9.31 7.41
CA LYS A 15 -68.62 8.20 7.36
C LYS A 15 -67.89 6.87 7.06
N ARG A 16 -67.78 5.90 8.01
CA ARG A 16 -68.68 4.75 8.35
C ARG A 16 -69.00 3.88 7.13
N GLY A 17 -68.87 2.54 7.04
CA GLY A 17 -68.59 1.34 7.86
C GLY A 17 -68.81 0.14 6.89
N HIS A 18 -68.30 -1.11 7.00
CA HIS A 18 -68.53 -2.23 7.94
C HIS A 18 -67.80 -3.47 7.34
N GLY A 19 -66.94 -4.23 8.06
CA GLY A 19 -67.21 -5.51 8.76
C GLY A 19 -66.33 -6.65 8.15
N GLY A 20 -65.69 -7.62 8.83
CA GLY A 20 -65.45 -7.93 10.25
C GLY A 20 -64.46 -9.12 10.45
N SER A 21 -63.66 -9.05 11.54
CA SER A 21 -63.20 -10.09 12.51
C SER A 21 -62.17 -11.23 12.12
N PRO A 22 -61.50 -11.92 13.09
CA PRO A 22 -60.05 -11.73 13.38
C PRO A 22 -59.23 -13.04 13.59
N ARG A 23 -57.88 -12.94 13.76
CA ARG A 23 -57.08 -13.81 14.66
C ARG A 23 -55.60 -13.36 14.79
N ASP A 24 -55.13 -13.43 16.03
CA ASP A 24 -53.82 -13.06 16.57
C ASP A 24 -52.61 -13.83 16.00
N ASN A 25 -51.45 -13.18 15.96
CA ASN A 25 -50.29 -13.67 16.72
C ASN A 25 -49.14 -12.65 16.82
N LEU A 26 -48.61 -12.57 18.04
CA LEU A 26 -47.46 -11.81 18.53
C LEU A 26 -46.15 -12.14 17.79
N GLY A 27 -45.28 -11.13 17.69
CA GLY A 27 -43.86 -11.26 17.38
C GLY A 27 -43.18 -9.90 17.31
N GLU A 28 -42.75 -9.37 18.45
CA GLU A 28 -41.89 -8.17 18.53
C GLU A 28 -40.55 -8.44 17.85
N ALA A 29 -40.24 -7.67 16.80
CA ALA A 29 -38.91 -7.59 16.21
C ALA A 29 -38.11 -6.53 16.97
N VAL A 30 -37.11 -6.98 17.72
CA VAL A 30 -36.06 -6.15 18.30
C VAL A 30 -35.23 -5.57 17.15
N ASN A 31 -35.25 -4.25 16.97
CA ASN A 31 -34.33 -3.56 16.08
C ASN A 31 -32.94 -3.54 16.74
N GLU A 32 -31.98 -4.26 16.15
CA GLU A 32 -30.55 -4.02 16.44
C GLU A 32 -30.13 -2.64 15.91
N PRO A 33 -29.24 -1.92 16.61
CA PRO A 33 -28.82 -0.60 16.18
C PRO A 33 -27.85 -0.70 15.00
N GLU A 34 -28.05 0.23 14.05
CA GLU A 34 -27.31 0.37 12.81
C GLU A 34 -25.80 0.41 13.01
N ARG A 35 -25.12 -0.36 12.15
CA ARG A 35 -23.67 -0.50 12.05
C ARG A 35 -23.01 0.85 11.77
N THR A 36 -22.00 1.16 12.57
CA THR A 36 -21.17 2.36 12.53
C THR A 36 -20.59 2.60 11.13
N GLN A 37 -20.72 3.86 10.71
CA GLN A 37 -20.31 4.45 9.44
C GLN A 37 -18.87 4.05 9.04
N GLU A 38 -18.75 3.30 7.94
CA GLU A 38 -17.48 3.04 7.26
C GLU A 38 -16.90 4.37 6.78
N ASN A 39 -15.68 4.72 7.22
CA ASN A 39 -14.89 5.81 6.64
C ASN A 39 -14.48 5.42 5.21
N SER A 40 -15.38 5.66 4.26
CA SER A 40 -15.13 5.53 2.83
C SER A 40 -14.06 6.54 2.40
N LEU A 41 -12.93 6.02 1.90
CA LEU A 41 -11.91 6.76 1.15
C LEU A 41 -12.58 7.60 0.04
N PRO A 42 -12.05 8.79 -0.30
CA PRO A 42 -12.70 9.68 -1.26
C PRO A 42 -12.83 8.99 -2.63
N SER A 43 -14.08 8.83 -3.05
CA SER A 43 -14.45 8.28 -4.35
C SER A 43 -14.04 9.27 -5.44
N PHE A 44 -12.96 8.96 -6.16
CA PHE A 44 -12.84 9.43 -7.54
C PHE A 44 -13.91 8.71 -8.35
N ALA A 45 -14.72 9.47 -9.09
CA ALA A 45 -15.75 8.93 -9.97
C ALA A 45 -15.12 8.11 -11.11
N GLY A 46 -15.09 6.79 -10.89
CA GLY A 46 -14.48 5.76 -11.74
C GLY A 46 -14.24 4.54 -10.84
N GLY A 47 -14.51 3.32 -11.29
CA GLY A 47 -14.33 2.14 -10.44
C GLY A 47 -12.92 2.08 -9.81
N GLN A 48 -12.78 1.41 -8.66
CA GLN A 48 -11.44 1.21 -8.07
C GLN A 48 -10.53 0.55 -9.11
N HIS A 49 -9.48 1.26 -9.53
CA HIS A 49 -8.44 0.70 -10.38
C HIS A 49 -7.45 -0.10 -9.52
N PHE A 50 -6.84 -1.13 -10.09
CA PHE A 50 -5.83 -1.93 -9.38
C PHE A 50 -4.68 -1.07 -8.85
N PHE A 51 -4.16 -0.16 -9.66
CA PHE A 51 -2.98 0.63 -9.32
C PHE A 51 -3.03 1.99 -10.02
N GLU A 52 -2.23 2.92 -9.51
CA GLU A 52 -2.00 4.23 -10.10
C GLU A 52 -0.83 4.19 -11.08
N TYR A 53 0.31 3.59 -10.68
CA TYR A 53 1.48 3.43 -11.53
C TYR A 53 2.12 2.05 -11.41
N LEU A 54 2.73 1.61 -12.50
CA LEU A 54 3.88 0.71 -12.52
C LEU A 54 5.11 1.54 -12.93
N LEU A 55 6.16 1.48 -12.12
CA LEU A 55 7.43 2.15 -12.35
C LEU A 55 8.56 1.13 -12.38
N VAL A 56 9.55 1.35 -13.24
CA VAL A 56 10.85 0.65 -13.17
C VAL A 56 11.90 1.67 -12.78
N VAL A 57 12.46 1.50 -11.58
CA VAL A 57 13.52 2.36 -11.05
C VAL A 57 14.86 1.65 -11.26
N SER A 58 15.80 2.35 -11.88
CA SER A 58 17.17 1.88 -12.11
C SER A 58 18.17 2.90 -11.55
N LEU A 59 19.32 2.40 -11.11
CA LEU A 59 20.44 3.22 -10.68
C LEU A 59 21.18 3.78 -11.91
N LYS A 60 21.40 5.10 -11.93
CA LYS A 60 22.24 5.78 -12.93
C LYS A 60 23.45 6.39 -12.25
N LYS A 61 24.63 6.25 -12.85
CA LYS A 61 25.85 6.86 -12.32
C LYS A 61 25.73 8.39 -12.41
N LYS A 62 26.01 9.11 -11.32
CA LYS A 62 26.03 10.58 -11.34
C LYS A 62 27.17 11.07 -12.24
N ARG A 63 27.02 12.26 -12.83
CA ARG A 63 28.05 12.88 -13.69
C ARG A 63 29.28 13.34 -12.89
N SER A 64 29.10 13.62 -11.61
CA SER A 64 30.11 14.17 -10.70
C SER A 64 30.16 13.30 -9.44
N GLY A 65 30.97 12.25 -9.46
CA GLY A 65 31.15 11.32 -8.35
C GLY A 65 31.06 9.85 -8.76
N ASP A 66 31.37 8.97 -7.82
CA ASP A 66 31.22 7.51 -8.00
C ASP A 66 29.87 6.97 -7.53
N ASP A 67 29.01 7.84 -7.01
CA ASP A 67 27.67 7.50 -6.53
C ASP A 67 26.66 7.28 -7.66
N TYR A 68 25.61 6.54 -7.32
CA TYR A 68 24.45 6.35 -8.17
C TYR A 68 23.27 7.21 -7.71
N GLU A 69 22.32 7.43 -8.62
CA GLU A 69 21.02 8.00 -8.30
C GLU A 69 19.91 7.07 -8.80
N PRO A 70 18.90 6.77 -7.98
CA PRO A 70 17.75 6.00 -8.42
C PRO A 70 16.87 6.87 -9.33
N THR A 71 16.58 6.37 -10.53
CA THR A 71 15.80 7.11 -11.54
C THR A 71 14.72 6.24 -12.16
N ILE A 72 13.56 6.84 -12.44
CA ILE A 72 12.50 6.18 -13.18
C ILE A 72 12.94 6.01 -14.64
N THR A 73 12.99 4.77 -15.08
CA THR A 73 13.39 4.37 -16.45
C THR A 73 12.22 3.88 -17.29
N TYR A 74 11.14 3.46 -16.64
CA TYR A 74 9.87 3.13 -17.27
C TYR A 74 8.73 3.56 -16.35
N GLN A 75 7.67 4.08 -16.94
CA GLN A 75 6.46 4.52 -16.24
C GLN A 75 5.24 4.12 -17.06
N PHE A 76 4.27 3.51 -16.38
CA PHE A 76 2.96 3.20 -16.92
C PHE A 76 1.86 3.51 -15.87
N PRO A 77 0.75 4.16 -16.24
CA PRO A 77 0.55 4.86 -17.50
C PRO A 77 1.39 6.14 -17.55
N LYS A 78 1.61 6.67 -18.76
CA LYS A 78 1.99 8.07 -18.92
C LYS A 78 0.70 8.89 -18.82
N ARG A 79 0.60 9.75 -17.81
CA ARG A 79 -0.54 10.64 -17.64
C ARG A 79 -0.26 11.93 -18.42
N GLU A 80 -1.26 12.37 -19.15
CA GLU A 80 -1.22 13.58 -19.96
C GLU A 80 -2.40 14.48 -19.57
N ASN A 81 -2.31 15.78 -19.88
CA ASN A 81 -3.40 16.75 -19.66
C ASN A 81 -3.86 16.91 -18.21
N LEU A 82 -2.95 16.75 -17.24
CA LEU A 82 -3.25 17.01 -15.84
C LEU A 82 -3.44 18.51 -15.58
N LEU A 83 -4.34 18.84 -14.67
CA LEU A 83 -4.43 20.19 -14.13
C LEU A 83 -3.14 20.53 -13.37
N ARG A 84 -2.74 21.80 -13.36
CA ARG A 84 -1.47 22.24 -12.75
C ARG A 84 -1.25 21.69 -11.33
N GLY A 85 -2.28 21.72 -10.47
CA GLY A 85 -2.17 21.19 -9.10
C GLY A 85 -1.93 19.67 -9.06
N GLN A 86 -2.58 18.91 -9.96
CA GLN A 86 -2.38 17.46 -10.07
C GLN A 86 -0.99 17.13 -10.63
N GLN A 87 -0.47 17.96 -11.52
CA GLN A 87 0.88 17.82 -12.08
C GLN A 87 1.95 18.04 -11.00
N GLU A 88 1.79 19.05 -10.15
CA GLU A 88 2.73 19.32 -9.04
C GLU A 88 2.72 18.17 -8.00
N GLU A 89 1.55 17.61 -7.69
CA GLU A 89 1.42 16.44 -6.81
C GLU A 89 2.06 15.18 -7.43
N GLU A 90 1.80 14.92 -8.71
CA GLU A 90 2.41 13.81 -9.45
C GLU A 90 3.93 13.96 -9.50
N GLU A 91 4.45 15.16 -9.77
CA GLU A 91 5.90 15.40 -9.82
C GLU A 91 6.56 15.13 -8.47
N ARG A 92 5.94 15.55 -7.36
CA ARG A 92 6.43 15.25 -5.99
C ARG A 92 6.43 13.75 -5.73
N LEU A 93 5.35 13.07 -6.10
CA LEU A 93 5.21 11.63 -5.95
C LEU A 93 6.30 10.87 -6.75
N LEU A 94 6.47 11.20 -8.02
CA LEU A 94 7.46 10.57 -8.91
C LEU A 94 8.91 10.89 -8.52
N LYS A 95 9.16 12.01 -7.83
CA LYS A 95 10.47 12.31 -7.23
C LYS A 95 10.73 11.53 -5.95
N ALA A 96 9.70 11.26 -5.15
CA ALA A 96 9.85 10.54 -3.89
C ALA A 96 10.06 9.03 -4.10
N ILE A 97 9.29 8.40 -4.99
CA ILE A 97 9.28 6.94 -5.16
C ILE A 97 10.68 6.31 -5.39
N PRO A 98 11.57 6.89 -6.22
CA PRO A 98 12.91 6.34 -6.41
C PRO A 98 13.72 6.21 -5.11
N LEU A 99 13.56 7.15 -4.18
CA LEU A 99 14.23 7.13 -2.88
C LEU A 99 13.77 5.91 -2.06
N PHE A 100 12.47 5.61 -2.08
CA PHE A 100 11.91 4.45 -1.39
C PHE A 100 12.19 3.12 -2.10
N CYS A 101 12.48 3.13 -3.41
CA CYS A 101 12.89 1.93 -4.14
C CYS A 101 14.34 1.53 -3.79
N PHE A 102 15.20 2.50 -3.43
CA PHE A 102 16.58 2.28 -3.00
C PHE A 102 16.83 3.00 -1.67
N PRO A 103 16.20 2.51 -0.58
CA PRO A 103 16.24 3.19 0.72
C PRO A 103 17.62 3.10 1.39
N ASP A 104 18.45 2.14 0.97
CA ASP A 104 19.79 1.84 1.47
C ASP A 104 20.86 2.87 1.11
N GLY A 105 20.50 3.89 0.33
CA GLY A 105 21.42 4.93 -0.11
C GLY A 105 21.97 4.71 -1.52
N ASN A 106 22.97 5.52 -1.86
CA ASN A 106 23.47 5.71 -3.22
C ASN A 106 24.80 5.00 -3.53
N GLU A 107 25.40 4.39 -2.50
CA GLU A 107 26.66 3.63 -2.61
C GLU A 107 26.37 2.24 -3.18
N TRP A 108 26.43 2.12 -4.50
CA TRP A 108 26.23 0.86 -5.21
C TRP A 108 27.46 0.47 -6.01
N ALA A 109 27.81 -0.81 -5.98
CA ALA A 109 28.76 -1.40 -6.90
C ALA A 109 28.01 -2.35 -7.86
N PRO A 110 28.46 -2.50 -9.12
CA PRO A 110 27.94 -3.54 -10.00
C PRO A 110 28.15 -4.94 -9.38
N LEU A 111 27.08 -5.73 -9.36
CA LEU A 111 27.00 -7.05 -8.75
C LEU A 111 26.89 -8.14 -9.82
N THR A 112 27.45 -9.30 -9.56
CA THR A 112 27.26 -10.51 -10.39
C THR A 112 26.06 -11.33 -9.92
N GLU A 113 25.80 -11.32 -8.62
CA GLU A 113 24.72 -12.02 -7.96
C GLU A 113 24.04 -11.08 -6.96
N TYR A 114 22.72 -11.15 -6.89
CA TYR A 114 21.94 -10.40 -5.92
C TYR A 114 20.60 -11.12 -5.70
N PRO A 115 20.24 -11.43 -4.44
CA PRO A 115 18.99 -12.13 -4.16
C PRO A 115 17.80 -11.25 -4.52
N ARG A 116 16.76 -11.89 -5.06
CA ARG A 116 15.48 -11.21 -5.32
C ARG A 116 14.82 -10.85 -3.99
N GLU A 117 14.50 -9.57 -3.81
CA GLU A 117 13.83 -9.06 -2.61
C GLU A 117 12.44 -8.50 -2.95
N THR A 118 11.48 -8.72 -2.05
CA THR A 118 10.12 -8.17 -2.17
C THR A 118 9.81 -7.40 -0.91
N PHE A 119 9.54 -6.11 -1.04
CA PHE A 119 9.24 -5.25 0.09
C PHE A 119 8.20 -4.22 -0.29
N SER A 120 7.70 -3.52 0.70
CA SER A 120 6.71 -2.47 0.50
C SER A 120 7.00 -1.26 1.35
N PHE A 121 6.72 -0.08 0.79
CA PHE A 121 6.76 1.18 1.51
C PHE A 121 5.39 1.85 1.46
N VAL A 122 5.18 2.84 2.33
CA VAL A 122 3.94 3.63 2.36
C VAL A 122 4.27 5.10 2.21
N LEU A 123 3.53 5.75 1.31
CA LEU A 123 3.52 7.19 1.14
C LEU A 123 2.23 7.72 1.73
N THR A 124 2.32 8.77 2.55
CA THR A 124 1.16 9.42 3.15
C THR A 124 0.94 10.76 2.46
N ASN A 125 -0.26 10.96 1.94
CA ASN A 125 -0.70 12.20 1.32
C ASN A 125 -1.07 13.25 2.38
N VAL A 126 -1.25 14.49 1.92
CA VAL A 126 -1.60 15.64 2.80
C VAL A 126 -2.96 15.46 3.47
N ASP A 127 -3.88 14.73 2.83
CA ASP A 127 -5.20 14.39 3.39
C ASP A 127 -5.17 13.19 4.36
N GLY A 128 -3.98 12.64 4.65
CA GLY A 128 -3.79 11.46 5.49
C GLY A 128 -4.06 10.13 4.77
N SER A 129 -4.47 10.15 3.50
CA SER A 129 -4.61 8.92 2.70
C SER A 129 -3.25 8.28 2.45
N ARG A 130 -3.22 6.95 2.37
CA ARG A 130 -1.98 6.17 2.22
C ARG A 130 -1.95 5.47 0.86
N LYS A 131 -0.79 5.53 0.21
CA LYS A 131 -0.45 4.75 -0.98
C LYS A 131 0.64 3.75 -0.63
N ILE A 132 0.49 2.51 -1.06
CA ILE A 132 1.47 1.44 -0.88
C ILE A 132 2.28 1.31 -2.17
N GLY A 133 3.60 1.35 -2.04
CA GLY A 133 4.52 0.97 -3.10
C GLY A 133 4.94 -0.48 -2.93
N TYR A 134 4.50 -1.35 -3.82
CA TYR A 134 4.86 -2.77 -3.88
C TYR A 134 6.10 -2.94 -4.72
N CYS A 135 7.21 -3.31 -4.11
CA CYS A 135 8.52 -3.39 -4.76
C CYS A 135 8.98 -4.83 -4.97
N ARG A 136 9.55 -5.08 -6.15
CA ARG A 136 10.36 -6.25 -6.47
C ARG A 136 11.74 -5.78 -6.91
N ARG A 137 12.76 -5.97 -6.06
CA ARG A 137 14.15 -5.62 -6.34
C ARG A 137 14.93 -6.87 -6.77
N LEU A 138 15.60 -6.78 -7.91
CA LEU A 138 16.35 -7.91 -8.48
C LEU A 138 17.48 -7.45 -9.39
N LEU A 139 18.42 -8.35 -9.66
CA LEU A 139 19.43 -8.15 -10.69
C LEU A 139 18.84 -8.52 -12.06
N PRO A 140 18.87 -7.62 -13.06
CA PRO A 140 18.38 -7.96 -14.40
C PRO A 140 19.24 -9.05 -15.04
N ALA A 141 18.63 -9.92 -15.83
CA ALA A 141 19.34 -10.95 -16.60
C ALA A 141 20.33 -10.33 -17.61
N GLY A 142 21.42 -11.05 -17.90
CA GLY A 142 22.52 -10.56 -18.75
C GLY A 142 23.90 -11.10 -18.35
N PRO A 143 24.94 -10.79 -19.13
CA PRO A 143 26.32 -11.13 -18.78
C PRO A 143 26.96 -10.05 -17.88
N GLY A 144 27.90 -10.48 -17.03
CA GLY A 144 28.79 -9.58 -16.28
C GLY A 144 28.17 -8.85 -15.09
N PRO A 145 28.93 -7.92 -14.47
CA PRO A 145 28.47 -7.11 -13.35
C PRO A 145 27.37 -6.10 -13.77
N ARG A 146 26.28 -6.03 -13.02
CA ARG A 146 25.10 -5.18 -13.29
C ARG A 146 24.60 -4.54 -12.01
N LEU A 147 23.75 -3.52 -12.16
CA LEU A 147 23.07 -2.90 -11.03
C LEU A 147 21.66 -3.47 -10.88
N PRO A 148 21.18 -3.62 -9.64
CA PRO A 148 19.81 -4.04 -9.41
C PRO A 148 18.81 -3.00 -9.93
N LYS A 149 17.61 -3.48 -10.23
CA LYS A 149 16.46 -2.68 -10.63
C LYS A 149 15.27 -3.00 -9.73
N VAL A 150 14.34 -2.07 -9.65
CA VAL A 150 13.12 -2.22 -8.85
C VAL A 150 11.90 -2.03 -9.74
N TYR A 151 11.02 -3.03 -9.75
CA TYR A 151 9.65 -2.89 -10.24
C TYR A 151 8.78 -2.43 -9.07
N CYS A 152 8.13 -1.30 -9.20
CA CYS A 152 7.33 -0.70 -8.15
C CYS A 152 5.90 -0.43 -8.64
N ILE A 153 4.91 -1.04 -8.00
CA ILE A 153 3.49 -0.75 -8.24
C ILE A 153 2.97 0.16 -7.13
N ILE A 154 2.39 1.30 -7.50
CA ILE A 154 1.77 2.24 -6.55
C ILE A 154 0.27 2.00 -6.53
N SER A 155 -0.31 1.70 -5.37
CA SER A 155 -1.76 1.52 -5.21
C SER A 155 -2.25 1.98 -3.84
N CYS A 156 -3.51 2.40 -3.76
CA CYS A 156 -4.20 2.65 -2.48
C CYS A 156 -4.82 1.36 -1.89
N ILE A 157 -4.67 0.22 -2.56
CA ILE A 157 -5.30 -1.04 -2.20
C ILE A 157 -4.32 -1.90 -1.41
N GLY A 158 -4.65 -2.25 -0.17
CA GLY A 158 -3.91 -3.22 0.64
C GLY A 158 -4.16 -4.66 0.21
N CYS A 159 -3.42 -5.18 -0.77
CA CYS A 159 -3.54 -6.57 -1.22
C CYS A 159 -2.18 -7.17 -1.62
N PHE A 160 -1.28 -7.38 -0.65
CA PHE A 160 0.11 -7.81 -0.89
C PHE A 160 0.23 -9.07 -1.78
N GLY A 161 -0.55 -10.12 -1.50
CA GLY A 161 -0.52 -11.34 -2.30
C GLY A 161 -0.95 -11.11 -3.76
N LEU A 162 -1.93 -10.23 -4.00
CA LEU A 162 -2.39 -9.89 -5.34
C LEU A 162 -1.31 -9.11 -6.11
N PHE A 163 -0.72 -8.08 -5.51
CA PHE A 163 0.32 -7.29 -6.17
C PHE A 163 1.64 -8.06 -6.32
N SER A 164 1.94 -8.99 -5.42
CA SER A 164 3.07 -9.91 -5.59
C SER A 164 2.91 -10.76 -6.85
N LYS A 165 1.71 -11.32 -7.09
CA LYS A 165 1.41 -12.04 -8.34
C LYS A 165 1.52 -11.14 -9.57
N ILE A 166 1.04 -9.88 -9.50
CA ILE A 166 1.21 -8.93 -10.62
C ILE A 166 2.70 -8.67 -10.89
N LEU A 167 3.51 -8.49 -9.85
CA LEU A 167 4.96 -8.29 -9.99
C LEU A 167 5.65 -9.53 -10.58
N ASP A 168 5.25 -10.74 -10.22
CA ASP A 168 5.74 -11.98 -10.85
C ASP A 168 5.46 -11.99 -12.36
N GLU A 169 4.26 -11.58 -12.76
CA GLU A 169 3.86 -11.48 -14.17
C GLU A 169 4.59 -10.36 -14.94
N VAL A 170 4.88 -9.23 -14.28
CA VAL A 170 5.72 -8.15 -14.84
C VAL A 170 7.15 -8.63 -15.03
N GLU A 171 7.73 -9.30 -14.04
CA GLU A 171 9.08 -9.85 -14.08
C GLU A 171 9.22 -10.87 -15.23
N LYS A 172 8.27 -11.83 -15.32
CA LYS A 172 8.21 -12.82 -16.41
C LYS A 172 8.21 -12.17 -17.79
N ARG A 173 7.41 -11.10 -17.98
CA ARG A 173 7.34 -10.38 -19.27
C ARG A 173 8.58 -9.57 -19.57
N HIS A 174 9.22 -9.00 -18.56
CA HIS A 174 10.46 -8.26 -18.78
C HIS A 174 11.58 -9.14 -19.33
N GLN A 175 11.66 -10.40 -18.90
CA GLN A 175 12.64 -11.36 -19.40
C GLN A 175 12.54 -11.59 -20.91
N ILE A 176 11.36 -11.31 -21.50
CA ILE A 176 11.13 -11.36 -22.94
C ILE A 176 11.40 -9.99 -23.56
N SER A 177 10.63 -8.98 -23.15
CA SER A 177 10.82 -7.59 -23.60
C SER A 177 9.97 -6.62 -22.77
N MET A 178 10.51 -5.44 -22.51
CA MET A 178 9.76 -4.32 -21.90
C MET A 178 8.47 -3.98 -22.66
N ALA A 179 8.43 -4.19 -23.98
CA ALA A 179 7.23 -3.89 -24.79
C ALA A 179 6.02 -4.77 -24.42
N VAL A 180 6.24 -5.99 -23.92
CA VAL A 180 5.17 -6.95 -23.58
C VAL A 180 4.49 -6.60 -22.25
N ILE A 181 5.10 -5.74 -21.43
CA ILE A 181 4.50 -5.28 -20.17
C ILE A 181 3.32 -4.35 -20.44
N TYR A 182 3.41 -3.49 -21.46
CA TYR A 182 2.36 -2.50 -21.73
C TYR A 182 0.98 -3.14 -21.96
N PRO A 183 0.79 -4.13 -22.86
CA PRO A 183 -0.51 -4.78 -23.04
C PRO A 183 -1.05 -5.44 -21.77
N PHE A 184 -0.18 -6.03 -20.94
CA PHE A 184 -0.59 -6.65 -19.68
C PHE A 184 -1.08 -5.61 -18.67
N MET A 185 -0.32 -4.54 -18.46
CA MET A 185 -0.71 -3.47 -17.54
C MET A 185 -1.95 -2.71 -18.03
N GLN A 186 -2.13 -2.59 -19.35
CA GLN A 186 -3.33 -2.03 -19.94
C GLN A 186 -4.54 -2.93 -19.68
N GLY A 187 -4.42 -4.25 -19.86
CA GLY A 187 -5.48 -5.20 -19.52
C GLY A 187 -5.87 -5.15 -18.03
N LEU A 188 -4.90 -4.96 -17.13
CA LEU A 188 -5.17 -4.74 -15.71
C LEU A 188 -5.96 -3.45 -15.43
N ARG A 189 -5.67 -2.36 -16.13
CA ARG A 189 -6.39 -1.08 -15.96
C ARG A 189 -7.82 -1.13 -16.48
N GLU A 190 -8.05 -1.89 -17.55
CA GLU A 190 -9.36 -2.07 -18.17
C GLU A 190 -10.22 -3.08 -17.40
N ALA A 191 -9.60 -4.01 -16.68
CA ALA A 191 -10.31 -4.97 -15.86
C ALA A 191 -10.92 -4.32 -14.61
N ALA A 192 -12.12 -4.77 -14.25
CA ALA A 192 -12.74 -4.40 -12.99
C ALA A 192 -11.93 -4.99 -11.82
N PHE A 193 -11.68 -4.18 -10.79
CA PHE A 193 -11.09 -4.67 -9.56
C PHE A 193 -12.06 -5.64 -8.87
N PRO A 194 -11.61 -6.86 -8.47
CA PRO A 194 -12.50 -7.85 -7.87
C PRO A 194 -13.13 -7.36 -6.57
N ALA A 195 -14.40 -7.72 -6.36
CA ALA A 195 -15.05 -7.59 -5.07
C ALA A 195 -14.36 -8.50 -4.02
N PRO A 196 -14.50 -8.22 -2.71
CA PRO A 196 -13.92 -9.07 -1.66
C PRO A 196 -14.26 -10.55 -1.83
N GLY A 197 -13.26 -11.42 -1.72
CA GLY A 197 -13.40 -12.87 -1.93
C GLY A 197 -13.66 -13.31 -3.38
N LYS A 198 -13.63 -12.40 -4.36
CA LYS A 198 -13.83 -12.71 -5.78
C LYS A 198 -12.51 -12.70 -6.56
N THR A 199 -12.53 -13.37 -7.71
CA THR A 199 -11.40 -13.50 -8.62
C THR A 199 -11.73 -12.86 -9.96
N VAL A 200 -10.80 -12.08 -10.50
CA VAL A 200 -10.81 -11.68 -11.91
C VAL A 200 -9.78 -12.52 -12.67
N THR A 201 -10.12 -12.92 -13.89
CA THR A 201 -9.20 -13.62 -14.79
C THR A 201 -8.82 -12.71 -15.93
N LEU A 202 -7.52 -12.47 -16.10
CA LEU A 202 -6.98 -11.68 -17.20
C LEU A 202 -6.45 -12.60 -18.28
N LYS A 203 -6.88 -12.37 -19.52
CA LYS A 203 -6.31 -13.02 -20.69
C LYS A 203 -5.09 -12.21 -21.12
N SER A 204 -3.90 -12.80 -21.08
CA SER A 204 -2.68 -12.16 -21.54
C SER A 204 -2.00 -13.01 -22.59
N PHE A 205 -1.55 -12.37 -23.67
CA PHE A 205 -0.68 -13.00 -24.65
C PHE A 205 0.77 -12.79 -24.25
N ILE A 206 1.58 -13.85 -24.32
CA ILE A 206 3.02 -13.82 -24.13
C ILE A 206 3.65 -14.40 -25.40
N PRO A 207 4.63 -13.71 -26.04
CA PRO A 207 5.37 -14.28 -27.16
C PRO A 207 5.96 -15.65 -26.77
N ASP A 208 5.91 -16.60 -27.70
CA ASP A 208 6.38 -18.00 -27.54
C ASP A 208 5.56 -18.89 -26.58
N SER A 209 4.95 -18.35 -25.51
CA SER A 209 4.09 -19.11 -24.58
C SER A 209 2.61 -19.14 -25.00
N GLY A 210 2.17 -18.22 -25.86
CA GLY A 210 0.79 -18.13 -26.33
C GLY A 210 -0.13 -17.38 -25.38
N THR A 211 -1.41 -17.77 -25.34
CA THR A 211 -2.41 -17.15 -24.46
C THR A 211 -2.41 -17.80 -23.08
N GLU A 212 -2.17 -17.01 -22.04
CA GLU A 212 -2.27 -17.43 -20.64
C GLU A 212 -3.43 -16.70 -19.93
N TYR A 213 -3.92 -17.34 -18.87
CA TYR A 213 -4.99 -16.82 -18.02
C TYR A 213 -4.45 -16.59 -16.61
N ILE A 214 -4.44 -15.34 -16.17
CA ILE A 214 -3.91 -14.93 -14.87
C ILE A 214 -5.08 -14.70 -13.93
N SER A 215 -5.13 -15.43 -12.82
CA SER A 215 -6.20 -15.30 -11.82
C SER A 215 -5.75 -14.43 -10.65
N LEU A 216 -6.45 -13.31 -10.44
CA LEU A 216 -6.19 -12.36 -9.37
C LEU A 216 -7.38 -12.32 -8.41
N THR A 217 -7.17 -12.76 -7.18
CA THR A 217 -8.20 -12.87 -6.14
C THR A 217 -8.01 -11.79 -5.10
N ARG A 218 -9.08 -11.03 -4.80
CA ARG A 218 -9.09 -10.14 -3.64
C ARG A 218 -9.41 -10.95 -2.39
N PRO A 219 -8.66 -10.80 -1.28
CA PRO A 219 -9.01 -11.44 -0.01
C PRO A 219 -10.41 -11.04 0.46
N LEU A 220 -11.00 -11.86 1.33
CA LEU A 220 -12.32 -11.54 1.88
C LEU A 220 -12.18 -10.39 2.89
N ASP A 221 -11.18 -10.48 3.76
CA ASP A 221 -10.79 -9.41 4.67
C ASP A 221 -9.49 -8.74 4.24
N SER A 222 -9.60 -7.52 3.70
CA SER A 222 -8.46 -6.70 3.31
C SER A 222 -7.71 -6.05 4.46
N HIS A 223 -8.01 -6.37 5.72
CA HIS A 223 -7.28 -5.88 6.90
C HIS A 223 -6.32 -6.92 7.46
N LEU A 224 -6.73 -8.19 7.56
CA LEU A 224 -5.91 -9.24 8.16
C LEU A 224 -5.30 -10.20 7.14
N GLU A 225 -6.07 -10.64 6.14
CA GLU A 225 -5.63 -11.69 5.21
C GLU A 225 -4.57 -11.22 4.20
N HIS A 226 -4.40 -9.90 4.05
CA HIS A 226 -3.38 -9.35 3.17
C HIS A 226 -2.00 -9.28 3.81
N VAL A 227 -1.89 -9.32 5.14
CA VAL A 227 -0.62 -9.16 5.86
C VAL A 227 -0.07 -10.52 6.27
N ASP A 228 1.24 -10.72 6.05
CA ASP A 228 1.93 -11.93 6.48
C ASP A 228 2.52 -11.73 7.89
N PHE A 229 1.94 -12.40 8.87
CA PHE A 229 2.43 -12.39 10.26
C PHE A 229 3.63 -13.32 10.48
N SER A 230 3.94 -14.19 9.52
CA SER A 230 5.01 -15.19 9.64
C SER A 230 6.34 -14.53 9.98
N SER A 231 6.73 -13.48 9.24
CA SER A 231 8.01 -12.79 9.48
C SER A 231 8.09 -12.19 10.88
N LEU A 232 7.02 -11.57 11.38
CA LEU A 232 6.99 -11.01 12.74
C LEU A 232 7.17 -12.11 13.80
N LEU A 233 6.42 -13.21 13.66
CA LEU A 233 6.43 -14.34 14.61
C LEU A 233 7.74 -15.14 14.58
N HIS A 234 8.42 -15.19 13.43
CA HIS A 234 9.73 -15.84 13.30
C HIS A 234 10.87 -14.95 13.81
N CYS A 235 10.81 -13.63 13.58
CA CYS A 235 11.90 -12.73 13.91
C CYS A 235 11.89 -12.25 15.37
N LEU A 236 10.72 -12.20 16.02
CA LEU A 236 10.56 -11.65 17.35
C LEU A 236 9.98 -12.66 18.33
N ARG A 237 10.45 -12.59 19.58
CA ARG A 237 9.84 -13.37 20.66
C ARG A 237 8.49 -12.79 21.04
N PHE A 238 7.63 -13.64 21.61
CA PHE A 238 6.30 -13.24 22.05
C PHE A 238 6.32 -12.02 23.00
N GLU A 239 7.28 -11.94 23.92
CA GLU A 239 7.38 -10.80 24.85
C GLU A 239 7.65 -9.48 24.11
N GLN A 240 8.47 -9.52 23.07
CA GLN A 240 8.75 -8.35 22.24
C GLN A 240 7.52 -7.93 21.44
N ILE A 241 6.77 -8.90 20.90
CA ILE A 241 5.52 -8.62 20.17
C ILE A 241 4.49 -7.96 21.09
N ILE A 242 4.35 -8.43 22.32
CA ILE A 242 3.46 -7.81 23.32
C ILE A 242 3.94 -6.40 23.67
N GLN A 243 5.25 -6.18 23.82
CA GLN A 243 5.79 -4.85 24.06
C GLN A 243 5.52 -3.89 22.88
N ILE A 244 5.69 -4.37 21.64
CA ILE A 244 5.38 -3.60 20.43
C ILE A 244 3.89 -3.25 20.40
N PHE A 245 3.01 -4.22 20.64
CA PHE A 245 1.57 -4.00 20.68
C PHE A 245 1.20 -2.97 21.75
N ALA A 246 1.71 -3.11 22.97
CA ALA A 246 1.47 -2.14 24.05
C ALA A 246 2.00 -0.74 23.69
N SER A 247 3.18 -0.66 23.08
CA SER A 247 3.79 0.59 22.62
C SER A 247 2.94 1.25 21.53
N ALA A 248 2.38 0.45 20.62
CA ALA A 248 1.51 0.93 19.54
C ALA A 248 0.16 1.42 20.08
N VAL A 249 -0.46 0.71 21.03
CA VAL A 249 -1.71 1.16 21.67
C VAL A 249 -1.50 2.44 22.49
N LEU A 250 -0.29 2.65 23.04
CA LEU A 250 0.10 3.87 23.75
C LEU A 250 0.64 4.97 22.84
N GLU A 251 0.54 4.80 21.51
CA GLU A 251 1.02 5.76 20.52
C GLU A 251 2.47 6.20 20.78
N ARG A 252 3.35 5.24 21.11
CA ARG A 252 4.78 5.50 21.29
C ARG A 252 5.50 5.59 19.94
N LYS A 253 6.72 6.12 19.96
CA LYS A 253 7.64 6.06 18.82
C LYS A 253 8.28 4.67 18.76
N ILE A 254 8.15 4.00 17.62
CA ILE A 254 8.55 2.60 17.43
C ILE A 254 9.44 2.51 16.20
N ILE A 255 10.67 2.04 16.39
CA ILE A 255 11.61 1.73 15.31
C ILE A 255 11.80 0.22 15.20
N PHE A 256 11.62 -0.28 13.99
CA PHE A 256 12.06 -1.61 13.58
C PHE A 256 13.41 -1.53 12.87
N LEU A 257 14.34 -2.40 13.25
CA LEU A 257 15.63 -2.56 12.58
C LEU A 257 15.78 -3.98 12.02
N ALA A 258 16.12 -4.08 10.74
CA ALA A 258 16.42 -5.35 10.08
C ALA A 258 17.44 -5.15 8.94
N GLU A 259 18.16 -6.22 8.59
CA GLU A 259 19.09 -6.20 7.46
C GLU A 259 18.34 -6.23 6.12
N GLY A 260 17.35 -7.12 5.99
CA GLY A 260 16.57 -7.30 4.77
C GLY A 260 15.31 -6.44 4.71
N LEU A 261 15.08 -5.79 3.57
CA LEU A 261 13.88 -4.96 3.34
C LEU A 261 12.57 -5.75 3.40
N SER A 262 12.60 -7.00 2.92
CA SER A 262 11.45 -7.89 2.95
C SER A 262 10.98 -8.13 4.39
N THR A 263 11.90 -8.57 5.26
CA THR A 263 11.64 -8.78 6.68
C THR A 263 11.18 -7.50 7.36
N LEU A 264 11.88 -6.38 7.11
CA LEU A 264 11.57 -5.08 7.71
C LEU A 264 10.12 -4.66 7.44
N SER A 265 9.75 -4.61 6.15
CA SER A 265 8.41 -4.18 5.73
C SER A 265 7.32 -5.17 6.16
N GLN A 266 7.57 -6.49 6.13
CA GLN A 266 6.59 -7.48 6.60
C GLN A 266 6.34 -7.37 8.11
N CYS A 267 7.39 -7.27 8.92
CA CYS A 267 7.26 -7.15 10.38
C CYS A 267 6.48 -5.90 10.78
N ILE A 268 6.77 -4.75 10.18
CA ILE A 268 6.07 -3.49 10.52
C ILE A 268 4.63 -3.45 9.99
N HIS A 269 4.32 -4.10 8.86
CA HIS A 269 2.93 -4.31 8.41
C HIS A 269 2.17 -5.21 9.38
N ALA A 270 2.77 -6.33 9.80
CA ALA A 270 2.18 -7.24 10.79
C ALA A 270 1.95 -6.54 12.13
N ALA A 271 2.92 -5.78 12.63
CA ALA A 271 2.80 -5.04 13.87
C ALA A 271 1.66 -3.99 13.83
N ALA A 272 1.52 -3.27 12.72
CA ALA A 272 0.39 -2.35 12.53
C ALA A 272 -0.96 -3.09 12.46
N ALA A 273 -1.00 -4.27 11.83
CA ALA A 273 -2.22 -5.07 11.70
C ALA A 273 -2.69 -5.68 13.04
N LEU A 274 -1.79 -5.85 14.03
CA LEU A 274 -2.17 -6.27 15.39
C LEU A 274 -3.11 -5.28 16.09
N LEU A 275 -3.20 -4.03 15.61
CA LEU A 275 -4.10 -3.03 16.18
C LEU A 275 -5.57 -3.23 15.79
N TYR A 276 -5.88 -4.13 14.85
CA TYR A 276 -7.25 -4.37 14.41
C TYR A 276 -8.23 -4.54 15.59
N PRO A 277 -9.40 -3.87 15.58
CA PRO A 277 -9.99 -3.09 14.48
C PRO A 277 -9.53 -1.63 14.38
N PHE A 278 -8.58 -1.19 15.22
CA PHE A 278 -7.98 0.12 15.13
C PHE A 278 -6.90 0.18 14.03
N SER A 279 -6.54 1.40 13.64
CA SER A 279 -5.47 1.66 12.68
C SER A 279 -4.48 2.65 13.29
N TRP A 280 -3.19 2.46 13.01
CA TRP A 280 -2.17 3.43 13.39
C TRP A 280 -2.42 4.77 12.69
N ALA A 281 -2.66 5.83 13.47
CA ALA A 281 -3.07 7.14 12.96
C ALA A 281 -1.90 8.07 12.61
N HIS A 282 -0.70 7.82 13.15
CA HIS A 282 0.44 8.72 13.03
C HIS A 282 1.35 8.39 11.85
N THR A 283 2.53 9.01 11.80
CA THR A 283 3.57 8.74 10.80
C THR A 283 3.86 7.25 10.71
N TYR A 284 3.77 6.71 9.50
CA TYR A 284 3.93 5.30 9.21
C TYR A 284 4.82 5.12 7.98
N ILE A 285 6.05 4.66 8.18
CA ILE A 285 7.03 4.50 7.11
C ILE A 285 7.70 3.13 7.25
N PRO A 286 7.13 2.08 6.62
CA PRO A 286 7.65 0.71 6.71
C PRO A 286 9.12 0.56 6.36
N VAL A 287 9.60 1.41 5.45
CA VAL A 287 10.98 1.42 4.98
C VAL A 287 11.37 2.89 4.77
N VAL A 288 12.17 3.41 5.69
CA VAL A 288 12.69 4.78 5.66
C VAL A 288 13.92 4.84 4.75
N PRO A 289 13.94 5.70 3.72
CA PRO A 289 15.15 5.92 2.93
C PRO A 289 16.18 6.75 3.71
N GLU A 290 17.47 6.56 3.41
CA GLU A 290 18.60 7.30 4.00
C GLU A 290 18.33 8.82 4.11
N SER A 291 17.88 9.43 3.01
CA SER A 291 17.57 10.88 2.94
C SER A 291 16.48 11.36 3.93
N LEU A 292 15.70 10.44 4.52
CA LEU A 292 14.63 10.74 5.47
C LEU A 292 14.92 10.20 6.88
N LEU A 293 16.16 9.77 7.18
CA LEU A 293 16.52 9.27 8.51
C LEU A 293 16.21 10.27 9.62
N ALA A 294 16.36 11.58 9.38
CA ALA A 294 16.02 12.62 10.35
C ALA A 294 14.55 12.60 10.84
N THR A 295 13.66 11.85 10.17
CA THR A 295 12.29 11.62 10.62
C THR A 295 12.24 10.96 12.00
N VAL A 296 13.26 10.18 12.38
CA VAL A 296 13.31 9.54 13.71
C VAL A 296 13.40 10.56 14.86
N CYS A 297 13.83 11.78 14.59
CA CYS A 297 13.86 12.87 15.57
C CYS A 297 12.51 13.57 15.74
N CYS A 298 11.46 13.14 15.03
CA CYS A 298 10.15 13.79 15.09
C CYS A 298 9.57 13.75 16.52
N PRO A 299 8.98 14.84 17.04
CA PRO A 299 8.41 14.85 18.39
C PRO A 299 7.12 14.04 18.49
N THR A 300 6.41 13.82 17.39
CA THR A 300 5.14 13.08 17.37
C THR A 300 5.36 11.58 17.32
N PRO A 301 4.37 10.76 17.71
CA PRO A 301 4.44 9.31 17.54
C PRO A 301 4.73 8.91 16.10
N PHE A 302 5.44 7.80 15.93
CA PHE A 302 5.65 7.19 14.62
C PHE A 302 5.88 5.70 14.74
N MET A 303 5.67 4.99 13.64
CA MET A 303 6.08 3.61 13.46
C MET A 303 6.86 3.53 12.16
N VAL A 304 8.18 3.30 12.28
CA VAL A 304 9.10 3.33 11.13
C VAL A 304 10.02 2.13 11.10
N GLY A 305 10.40 1.72 9.89
CA GLY A 305 11.39 0.67 9.66
C GLY A 305 12.66 1.27 9.07
N VAL A 306 13.79 1.03 9.72
CA VAL A 306 15.11 1.50 9.29
C VAL A 306 16.00 0.28 9.02
N GLN A 307 16.82 0.35 7.98
CA GLN A 307 17.79 -0.70 7.73
C GLN A 307 18.88 -0.72 8.81
N MET A 308 19.32 -1.92 9.17
CA MET A 308 20.32 -2.12 10.22
C MET A 308 21.62 -1.35 9.97
N ARG A 309 21.97 -1.10 8.69
CA ARG A 309 23.17 -0.33 8.33
C ARG A 309 23.18 1.11 8.88
N PHE A 310 22.01 1.69 9.11
CA PHE A 310 21.85 3.03 9.68
C PHE A 310 21.61 3.01 11.19
N GLN A 311 21.79 1.87 11.86
CA GLN A 311 21.56 1.72 13.30
C GLN A 311 22.35 2.75 14.11
N GLN A 312 23.63 2.96 13.79
CA GLN A 312 24.47 3.88 14.56
C GLN A 312 23.95 5.32 14.48
N GLU A 313 23.60 5.79 13.28
CA GLU A 313 23.03 7.13 13.06
C GLU A 313 21.71 7.33 13.82
N VAL A 314 20.87 6.30 13.88
CA VAL A 314 19.62 6.32 14.65
C VAL A 314 19.90 6.35 16.15
N MET A 315 20.85 5.53 16.64
CA MET A 315 21.17 5.46 18.08
C MET A 315 21.86 6.74 18.59
N ASP A 316 22.61 7.44 17.74
CA ASP A 316 23.25 8.72 18.05
C ASP A 316 22.29 9.92 17.99
N SER A 317 21.09 9.71 17.44
CA SER A 317 20.06 10.72 17.40
C SER A 317 19.45 10.95 18.80
N PRO A 318 19.04 12.18 19.16
CA PRO A 318 18.46 12.47 20.47
C PRO A 318 17.06 11.86 20.60
N MET A 319 16.98 10.61 21.05
CA MET A 319 15.76 9.79 21.00
C MET A 319 15.38 9.20 22.37
N GLU A 320 14.09 9.21 22.71
CA GLU A 320 13.49 8.50 23.85
C GLU A 320 12.65 7.32 23.32
N GLU A 321 13.24 6.17 22.97
CA GLU A 321 12.51 5.16 22.16
C GLU A 321 12.69 3.67 22.53
N VAL A 322 11.72 2.87 22.07
CA VAL A 322 11.75 1.41 22.09
C VAL A 322 12.30 0.91 20.75
N CYS A 323 13.54 0.42 20.77
CA CYS A 323 14.22 -0.11 19.58
C CYS A 323 14.00 -1.62 19.48
N CYS A 324 13.47 -2.10 18.36
CA CYS A 324 13.29 -3.53 18.10
C CYS A 324 14.28 -3.99 17.01
N SER A 325 15.35 -4.67 17.41
CA SER A 325 16.31 -5.27 16.49
C SER A 325 16.00 -6.74 16.24
N GLN A 326 16.13 -7.15 14.97
CA GLN A 326 16.20 -8.57 14.60
C GLN A 326 17.42 -9.23 15.25
N LYS A 327 17.27 -10.47 15.74
CA LYS A 327 18.43 -11.28 16.14
C LYS A 327 19.18 -11.72 14.88
N SER A 328 20.48 -11.47 14.83
CA SER A 328 21.40 -12.19 13.95
C SER A 328 21.25 -13.69 14.28
N THR A 329 20.84 -14.49 13.30
CA THR A 329 20.84 -15.95 13.42
C THR A 329 22.24 -16.47 13.20
#